data_AF-A0A1F7GHZ4-F1
#
_entry.id   AF-A0A1F7GHZ4-F1
#
_cell.length_a   1.000
_cell.length_b   1.000
_cell.length_c   1.000
_cell.angle_alpha   90.00
_cell.angle_beta   90.00
_cell.angle_gamma   90.00
#
_symmetry.space_group_name_H-M   'P 1'
#
loop_
_entity.id
_entity.type
_entity.pdbx_description
1 polymer ?
#
loop_
_entity_poly.entity_id
_entity_poly.type
_entity_poly.pdbx_seq_one_letter_code
_entity_poly.pdbx_strand_id
1 'polypeptide(L)'
;MKKGLPAKFLLIPGIVIFLVLIITFGPRFLPDESEYKKDQTRLVEITNGALPKEPLAEIKYPIQGYRIPGLGGFCWLESASGLIKYLEPDIDFDTFVFYARPTLVMAGRNNNERWGPGTNQIHAFTQLGYTAFRGSTSHIDLPQSVFPDIEHGNLIYFKTPQEELDLMKKMISARIIPTIVYDGDFSTIVGYNKDGLWIVKSDPSQTDIEGRSFLTYPVPFEPTFITYKELFEKWEVDYQFFWFEKTKPREPVDNIYIVNKANAQEAAQNMKLVIDYLKKGGNLVDFTYAIDIPSSITLYRYFTKRGNIDLANQYLEIAKILDSQRESLGPRPVATEQNDRNFYIETLTKVQPLYGEIATMWP
;
A
#
# COMPACT_ATOMS: atom_id res chain seq x y z
N MET A 1 6.17 -62.13 10.41
CA MET A 1 4.84 -61.66 9.96
C MET A 1 4.19 -60.82 11.05
N LYS A 2 4.10 -59.49 10.85
CA LYS A 2 3.11 -58.64 11.54
C LYS A 2 2.32 -57.92 10.42
N LYS A 3 1.03 -58.21 10.34
CA LYS A 3 0.11 -57.68 9.31
C LYS A 3 -0.16 -56.20 9.62
N GLY A 4 0.16 -55.31 8.68
CA GLY A 4 -0.23 -53.90 8.75
C GLY A 4 -1.73 -53.74 8.59
N LEU A 5 -2.31 -52.79 9.32
CA LEU A 5 -3.73 -52.45 9.24
C LEU A 5 -4.10 -51.93 7.84
N PRO A 6 -5.24 -52.36 7.26
CA PRO A 6 -5.65 -51.91 5.94
C PRO A 6 -6.14 -50.45 5.97
N ALA A 7 -5.64 -49.65 5.02
CA ALA A 7 -5.87 -48.20 4.84
C ALA A 7 -7.34 -47.76 4.73
N LYS A 8 -8.30 -48.69 4.69
CA LYS A 8 -9.74 -48.38 4.61
C LYS A 8 -10.30 -47.74 5.90
N PHE A 9 -9.70 -47.97 7.07
CA PHE A 9 -10.17 -47.37 8.33
C PHE A 9 -9.74 -45.91 8.53
N LEU A 10 -8.77 -45.39 7.75
CA LEU A 10 -8.30 -44.01 7.84
C LEU A 10 -9.02 -43.05 6.87
N LEU A 11 -9.76 -43.57 5.88
CA LEU A 11 -10.49 -42.74 4.92
C LEU A 11 -11.78 -42.15 5.51
N ILE A 12 -12.44 -42.83 6.44
CA ILE A 12 -13.72 -42.39 7.00
C ILE A 12 -13.54 -41.19 7.97
N PRO A 13 -12.54 -41.17 8.88
CA PRO A 13 -12.31 -39.99 9.73
C PRO A 13 -11.87 -38.76 8.93
N GLY A 14 -11.02 -38.96 7.90
CA GLY A 14 -10.51 -37.85 7.07
C GLY A 14 -11.60 -37.16 6.25
N ILE A 15 -12.54 -37.93 5.68
CA ILE A 15 -13.67 -37.37 4.91
C ILE A 15 -14.65 -36.63 5.84
N VAL A 16 -14.88 -37.12 7.06
CA VAL A 16 -15.74 -36.44 8.03
C VAL A 16 -15.09 -35.14 8.54
N ILE A 17 -13.77 -35.13 8.78
CA ILE A 17 -13.05 -33.90 9.14
C ILE A 17 -13.09 -32.88 7.98
N PHE A 18 -12.92 -33.33 6.73
CA PHE A 18 -13.00 -32.47 5.56
C PHE A 18 -14.40 -31.88 5.34
N LEU A 19 -15.46 -32.69 5.51
CA LEU A 19 -16.85 -32.24 5.46
C LEU A 19 -17.19 -31.28 6.60
N VAL A 20 -16.71 -31.54 7.82
CA VAL A 20 -16.87 -30.62 8.96
C VAL A 20 -16.12 -29.31 8.66
N LEU A 21 -14.89 -29.34 8.14
CA LEU A 21 -14.18 -28.11 7.75
C LEU A 21 -14.95 -27.30 6.69
N ILE A 22 -15.50 -27.95 5.66
CA ILE A 22 -16.31 -27.27 4.62
C ILE A 22 -17.61 -26.68 5.20
N ILE A 23 -18.27 -27.39 6.12
CA ILE A 23 -19.56 -26.98 6.69
C ILE A 23 -19.39 -25.93 7.81
N THR A 24 -18.33 -26.01 8.62
CA THR A 24 -18.08 -25.06 9.72
C THR A 24 -17.39 -23.77 9.25
N PHE A 25 -16.63 -23.82 8.15
CA PHE A 25 -15.97 -22.62 7.59
C PHE A 25 -16.68 -22.03 6.37
N GLY A 26 -17.60 -22.77 5.72
CA GLY A 26 -18.46 -22.27 4.65
C GLY A 26 -17.72 -21.71 3.42
N PRO A 27 -18.43 -21.35 2.35
CA PRO A 27 -17.85 -20.90 1.08
C PRO A 27 -17.35 -19.45 1.12
N ARG A 28 -16.80 -18.98 2.26
CA ARG A 28 -16.20 -17.64 2.37
C ARG A 28 -14.75 -17.57 1.88
N PHE A 29 -14.15 -18.69 1.49
CA PHE A 29 -12.74 -18.79 1.10
C PHE A 29 -12.48 -19.25 -0.34
N LEU A 30 -13.51 -19.48 -1.15
CA LEU A 30 -13.31 -19.65 -2.59
C LEU A 30 -13.64 -18.31 -3.26
N PRO A 31 -12.70 -17.69 -3.99
CA PRO A 31 -13.00 -16.52 -4.81
C PRO A 31 -14.20 -16.86 -5.70
N ASP A 32 -15.20 -15.98 -5.73
CA ASP A 32 -16.33 -16.15 -6.63
C ASP A 32 -15.80 -16.02 -8.07
N GLU A 33 -15.64 -17.17 -8.74
CA GLU A 33 -15.19 -17.23 -10.14
C GLU A 33 -16.07 -16.40 -11.08
N SER A 34 -17.33 -16.13 -10.70
CA SER A 34 -18.24 -15.36 -11.54
C SER A 34 -17.89 -13.88 -11.58
N GLU A 35 -17.44 -13.29 -10.47
CA GLU A 35 -16.94 -11.89 -10.42
C GLU A 35 -15.61 -11.78 -11.18
N TYR A 36 -14.70 -12.74 -10.98
CA TYR A 36 -13.45 -12.80 -11.75
C TYR A 36 -13.70 -12.84 -13.27
N LYS A 37 -14.67 -13.64 -13.72
CA LYS A 37 -15.04 -13.72 -15.14
C LYS A 37 -15.65 -12.41 -15.66
N LYS A 38 -16.38 -11.65 -14.84
CA LYS A 38 -16.94 -10.34 -15.24
C LYS A 38 -15.84 -9.30 -15.48
N ASP A 39 -14.82 -9.26 -14.64
CA ASP A 39 -13.73 -8.28 -14.80
C ASP A 39 -12.80 -8.66 -15.94
N GLN A 40 -12.49 -9.94 -16.10
CA GLN A 40 -11.80 -10.41 -17.31
C GLN A 40 -12.61 -10.06 -18.56
N THR A 41 -13.95 -10.14 -18.50
CA THR A 41 -14.83 -9.70 -19.60
C THR A 41 -14.75 -8.18 -19.81
N ARG A 42 -14.80 -7.37 -18.75
CA ARG A 42 -14.70 -5.90 -18.84
C ARG A 42 -13.32 -5.44 -19.32
N LEU A 43 -12.25 -6.07 -18.85
CA LEU A 43 -10.89 -5.85 -19.31
C LEU A 43 -10.75 -6.26 -20.78
N VAL A 44 -11.37 -7.36 -21.20
CA VAL A 44 -11.44 -7.76 -22.62
C VAL A 44 -12.23 -6.75 -23.44
N GLU A 45 -13.35 -6.24 -22.94
CA GLU A 45 -14.14 -5.17 -23.59
C GLU A 45 -13.32 -3.89 -23.75
N ILE A 46 -12.62 -3.45 -22.70
CA ILE A 46 -11.74 -2.27 -22.73
C ILE A 46 -10.58 -2.51 -23.70
N THR A 47 -9.93 -3.67 -23.63
CA THR A 47 -8.80 -4.04 -24.49
C THR A 47 -9.22 -4.05 -25.97
N ASN A 48 -10.41 -4.58 -26.25
CA ASN A 48 -10.99 -4.64 -27.61
C ASN A 48 -11.62 -3.32 -28.06
N GLY A 49 -11.89 -2.40 -27.13
CA GLY A 49 -12.35 -1.05 -27.42
C GLY A 49 -11.32 -0.27 -28.25
N ALA A 50 -11.79 0.47 -29.24
CA ALA A 50 -10.93 1.39 -30.00
C ALA A 50 -10.71 2.67 -29.19
N LEU A 51 -9.46 3.16 -29.16
CA LEU A 51 -9.24 4.55 -28.77
C LEU A 51 -9.96 5.48 -29.76
N PRO A 52 -10.42 6.66 -29.33
CA PRO A 52 -10.98 7.65 -30.23
C PRO A 52 -10.01 7.95 -31.38
N LYS A 53 -10.51 7.89 -32.63
CA LYS A 53 -9.70 8.16 -33.83
C LYS A 53 -9.29 9.62 -33.95
N GLU A 54 -10.08 10.53 -33.36
CA GLU A 54 -9.73 11.93 -33.23
C GLU A 54 -9.06 12.16 -31.86
N PRO A 55 -8.00 12.99 -31.81
CA PRO A 55 -7.34 13.30 -30.56
C PRO A 55 -8.34 13.98 -29.61
N LEU A 56 -8.55 13.36 -28.46
CA LEU A 56 -9.33 13.95 -27.38
C LEU A 56 -8.69 15.28 -26.99
N ALA A 57 -9.50 16.34 -26.90
CA ALA A 57 -9.03 17.66 -26.50
C ALA A 57 -8.30 17.59 -25.16
N GLU A 58 -8.91 16.94 -24.17
CA GLU A 58 -8.32 16.52 -22.90
C GLU A 58 -9.33 15.63 -22.16
N ILE A 59 -8.86 14.56 -21.51
CA ILE A 59 -9.59 13.88 -20.45
C ILE A 59 -8.81 14.12 -19.16
N LYS A 60 -9.45 14.69 -18.14
CA LYS A 60 -8.84 14.89 -16.81
C LYS A 60 -9.90 14.76 -15.72
N TYR A 61 -9.64 13.88 -14.75
CA TYR A 61 -10.48 13.69 -13.58
C TYR A 61 -10.05 14.62 -12.44
N PRO A 62 -10.99 15.09 -11.60
CA PRO A 62 -10.72 16.00 -10.50
C PRO A 62 -10.13 15.25 -9.29
N ILE A 63 -9.00 14.59 -9.49
CA ILE A 63 -8.32 13.78 -8.49
C ILE A 63 -7.04 14.52 -8.08
N GLN A 64 -6.97 14.91 -6.81
CA GLN A 64 -5.78 15.51 -6.18
C GLN A 64 -5.02 14.44 -5.41
N GLY A 65 -3.72 14.60 -5.20
CA GLY A 65 -2.99 13.77 -4.25
C GLY A 65 -3.03 14.35 -2.84
N TYR A 66 -2.69 13.55 -1.83
CA TYR A 66 -2.50 14.03 -0.47
C TYR A 66 -1.17 13.55 0.07
N ARG A 67 -0.32 14.48 0.51
CA ARG A 67 1.02 14.18 1.04
C ARG A 67 1.11 14.51 2.51
N ILE A 68 1.83 13.70 3.27
CA ILE A 68 2.18 14.02 4.66
C ILE A 68 3.51 14.79 4.62
N PRO A 69 3.54 16.09 4.96
CA PRO A 69 4.76 16.87 4.86
C PRO A 69 5.89 16.30 5.73
N GLY A 70 7.13 16.47 5.28
CA GLY A 70 8.31 15.99 6.01
C GLY A 70 8.46 14.45 6.03
N LEU A 71 7.56 13.72 5.39
CA LEU A 71 7.64 12.28 5.28
C LEU A 71 8.21 11.88 3.91
N GLY A 72 9.40 11.29 3.91
CA GLY A 72 9.93 10.60 2.72
C GLY A 72 9.39 9.17 2.67
N GLY A 73 9.11 8.64 1.47
CA GLY A 73 8.83 7.20 1.28
C GLY A 73 7.36 6.77 1.21
N PHE A 74 6.39 7.69 1.18
CA PHE A 74 4.96 7.37 1.07
C PHE A 74 4.36 7.66 -0.30
N CYS A 75 5.20 7.91 -1.32
CA CYS A 75 4.74 8.35 -2.65
C CYS A 75 3.59 7.50 -3.22
N TRP A 76 3.54 6.20 -2.91
CA TRP A 76 2.43 5.33 -3.33
C TRP A 76 1.12 5.63 -2.61
N LEU A 77 1.13 5.65 -1.27
CA LEU A 77 -0.05 6.03 -0.48
C LEU A 77 -0.52 7.45 -0.84
N GLU A 78 0.42 8.37 -1.03
CA GLU A 78 0.13 9.79 -1.28
C GLU A 78 -0.50 10.02 -2.65
N SER A 79 -0.01 9.32 -3.68
CA SER A 79 -0.61 9.37 -5.02
C SER A 79 -2.00 8.72 -5.05
N ALA A 80 -2.18 7.58 -4.38
CA ALA A 80 -3.43 6.83 -4.42
C ALA A 80 -4.52 7.31 -3.45
N SER A 81 -4.16 8.04 -2.41
CA SER A 81 -5.15 8.60 -1.48
C SER A 81 -6.15 9.55 -2.16
N GLY A 82 -5.72 10.21 -3.23
CA GLY A 82 -6.58 10.95 -4.14
C GLY A 82 -7.59 10.08 -4.85
N LEU A 83 -7.06 9.01 -5.45
CA LEU A 83 -7.86 8.03 -6.18
C LEU A 83 -8.93 7.42 -5.27
N ILE A 84 -8.59 7.05 -4.04
CA ILE A 84 -9.60 6.47 -3.16
C ILE A 84 -10.67 7.47 -2.75
N LYS A 85 -10.32 8.74 -2.53
CA LYS A 85 -11.32 9.77 -2.21
C LYS A 85 -12.31 9.97 -3.37
N TYR A 86 -11.84 9.82 -4.61
CA TYR A 86 -12.67 9.87 -5.80
C TYR A 86 -13.57 8.64 -5.95
N LEU A 87 -13.05 7.44 -5.66
CA LEU A 87 -13.79 6.18 -5.78
C LEU A 87 -14.75 5.91 -4.61
N GLU A 88 -14.36 6.28 -3.39
CA GLU A 88 -15.08 6.08 -2.13
C GLU A 88 -15.15 7.41 -1.35
N PRO A 89 -16.09 8.31 -1.68
CA PRO A 89 -16.14 9.66 -1.11
C PRO A 89 -16.34 9.72 0.42
N ASP A 90 -16.82 8.66 1.06
CA ASP A 90 -16.95 8.53 2.51
C ASP A 90 -15.62 8.17 3.21
N ILE A 91 -14.62 7.69 2.47
CA ILE A 91 -13.29 7.37 2.98
C ILE A 91 -12.43 8.62 2.96
N ASP A 92 -11.85 8.97 4.11
CA ASP A 92 -10.82 10.00 4.20
C ASP A 92 -9.41 9.38 4.16
N PHE A 93 -8.40 10.24 4.00
CA PHE A 93 -7.00 9.84 3.94
C PHE A 93 -6.62 8.93 5.13
N ASP A 94 -6.84 9.37 6.37
CA ASP A 94 -6.39 8.64 7.56
C ASP A 94 -7.10 7.29 7.72
N THR A 95 -8.38 7.18 7.32
CA THR A 95 -9.12 5.92 7.28
C THR A 95 -8.56 4.98 6.22
N PHE A 96 -8.26 5.50 5.03
CA PHE A 96 -7.59 4.72 3.99
C PHE A 96 -6.23 4.21 4.44
N VAL A 97 -5.42 5.06 5.07
CA VAL A 97 -4.15 4.63 5.65
C VAL A 97 -4.38 3.59 6.76
N PHE A 98 -5.37 3.76 7.64
CA PHE A 98 -5.70 2.76 8.65
C PHE A 98 -6.05 1.39 8.03
N TYR A 99 -6.68 1.38 6.85
CA TYR A 99 -7.04 0.15 6.13
C TYR A 99 -5.84 -0.52 5.48
N ALA A 100 -4.84 0.29 5.12
CA ALA A 100 -3.56 -0.20 4.65
C ALA A 100 -2.85 -1.01 5.73
N ARG A 101 -3.03 -0.71 7.02
CA ARG A 101 -2.20 -1.25 8.12
C ARG A 101 -0.72 -0.84 7.96
N PRO A 102 -0.38 0.45 7.84
CA PRO A 102 1.01 0.86 7.64
C PRO A 102 1.85 0.38 8.83
N THR A 103 2.84 -0.46 8.55
CA THR A 103 3.86 -0.80 9.55
C THR A 103 4.89 0.31 9.66
N LEU A 104 5.65 0.29 10.76
CA LEU A 104 6.24 1.46 11.39
C LEU A 104 6.91 2.41 10.41
N VAL A 105 6.50 3.66 10.51
CA VAL A 105 7.03 4.75 9.72
C VAL A 105 8.28 5.29 10.40
N MET A 106 9.45 4.79 10.01
CA MET A 106 10.70 5.49 10.29
C MET A 106 11.38 5.76 8.95
N ALA A 107 11.20 6.97 8.43
CA ALA A 107 11.94 7.42 7.26
C ALA A 107 13.38 7.70 7.67
N GLY A 108 14.25 6.70 7.60
CA GLY A 108 15.68 6.95 7.42
C GLY A 108 15.87 7.75 6.13
N ARG A 109 16.68 8.82 6.16
CA ARG A 109 16.94 9.70 5.01
C ARG A 109 18.11 9.19 4.15
N ASN A 110 18.16 7.89 3.84
CA ASN A 110 19.20 7.36 2.95
C ASN A 110 18.64 7.13 1.54
N ASN A 111 19.22 7.79 0.54
CA ASN A 111 19.11 7.51 -0.90
C ASN A 111 17.74 7.08 -1.47
N ASN A 112 16.64 7.73 -1.08
CA ASN A 112 15.29 7.33 -1.53
C ASN A 112 14.93 5.88 -1.24
N GLU A 113 15.68 5.18 -0.38
CA GLU A 113 15.37 3.80 -0.07
C GLU A 113 14.20 3.75 0.91
N ARG A 114 13.07 3.29 0.36
CA ARG A 114 11.75 3.30 0.96
C ARG A 114 11.68 2.19 2.00
N TRP A 115 12.11 2.49 3.22
CA TRP A 115 12.08 1.52 4.31
C TRP A 115 10.87 1.77 5.22
N GLY A 116 9.95 0.83 5.11
CA GLY A 116 8.59 0.80 5.63
C GLY A 116 7.80 -0.07 4.64
N PRO A 117 6.74 -0.76 5.04
CA PRO A 117 5.97 -1.62 4.15
C PRO A 117 5.28 -0.74 3.11
N GLY A 118 5.96 -0.52 1.99
CA GLY A 118 5.39 0.06 0.79
C GLY A 118 4.30 -0.83 0.16
N THR A 119 3.76 -1.81 0.89
CA THR A 119 2.97 -2.93 0.37
C THR A 119 1.50 -2.88 0.73
N ASN A 120 1.04 -1.79 1.32
CA ASN A 120 -0.22 -1.82 2.02
C ASN A 120 -1.33 -0.94 1.38
N GLN A 121 -1.06 -0.23 0.28
CA GLN A 121 -2.12 0.35 -0.54
C GLN A 121 -3.02 -0.75 -1.13
N ILE A 122 -2.40 -1.76 -1.74
CA ILE A 122 -3.13 -2.81 -2.43
C ILE A 122 -4.05 -3.50 -1.41
N HIS A 123 -3.50 -3.81 -0.23
CA HIS A 123 -4.27 -4.28 0.90
C HIS A 123 -5.43 -3.34 1.27
N ALA A 124 -5.22 -2.02 1.36
CA ALA A 124 -6.31 -1.06 1.63
C ALA A 124 -7.42 -1.12 0.57
N PHE A 125 -7.06 -1.20 -0.72
CA PHE A 125 -8.01 -1.40 -1.81
C PHE A 125 -8.75 -2.73 -1.64
N THR A 126 -8.05 -3.81 -1.29
CA THR A 126 -8.66 -5.13 -1.01
C THR A 126 -9.61 -5.10 0.18
N GLN A 127 -9.28 -4.41 1.27
CA GLN A 127 -10.19 -4.17 2.40
C GLN A 127 -11.43 -3.38 1.97
N LEU A 128 -11.28 -2.50 0.97
CA LEU A 128 -12.39 -1.78 0.37
C LEU A 128 -13.14 -2.61 -0.68
N GLY A 129 -12.78 -3.88 -0.90
CA GLY A 129 -13.46 -4.79 -1.83
C GLY A 129 -13.01 -4.64 -3.28
N TYR A 130 -11.83 -4.06 -3.51
CA TYR A 130 -11.25 -3.98 -4.83
C TYR A 130 -10.29 -5.15 -5.10
N THR A 131 -10.36 -5.70 -6.30
CA THR A 131 -9.32 -6.57 -6.85
C THR A 131 -8.25 -5.72 -7.50
N ALA A 132 -7.00 -6.01 -7.20
CA ALA A 132 -5.86 -5.36 -7.80
C ALA A 132 -5.32 -6.16 -8.98
N PHE A 133 -4.88 -5.42 -9.99
CA PHE A 133 -4.22 -5.96 -11.17
C PHE A 133 -2.91 -5.22 -11.40
N ARG A 134 -1.96 -5.90 -12.05
CA ARG A 134 -0.65 -5.37 -12.39
C ARG A 134 -0.36 -5.61 -13.86
N GLY A 135 0.07 -4.55 -14.53
CA GLY A 135 0.56 -4.58 -15.89
C GLY A 135 2.06 -4.27 -15.94
N SER A 136 2.78 -4.93 -16.84
CA SER A 136 4.24 -4.77 -16.99
C SER A 136 4.71 -5.19 -18.37
N THR A 137 5.71 -4.51 -18.94
CA THR A 137 6.48 -5.02 -20.08
C THR A 137 7.53 -6.08 -19.69
N SER A 138 7.89 -6.16 -18.42
CA SER A 138 8.79 -7.20 -17.90
C SER A 138 8.00 -8.44 -17.52
N HIS A 139 8.34 -9.58 -18.14
CA HIS A 139 7.81 -10.92 -17.83
C HIS A 139 8.41 -11.54 -16.56
N ILE A 140 9.16 -10.77 -15.77
CA ILE A 140 9.69 -11.26 -14.51
C ILE A 140 8.54 -11.28 -13.50
N ASP A 141 8.09 -12.49 -13.17
CA ASP A 141 7.21 -12.72 -12.03
C ASP A 141 7.97 -12.27 -10.77
N LEU A 142 7.50 -11.18 -10.16
CA LEU A 142 7.97 -10.82 -8.83
C LEU A 142 7.46 -11.87 -7.85
N PRO A 143 8.25 -12.22 -6.82
CA PRO A 143 7.79 -13.15 -5.80
C PRO A 143 6.45 -12.70 -5.22
N GLN A 144 5.52 -13.63 -4.95
CA GLN A 144 4.22 -13.31 -4.33
C GLN A 144 4.39 -12.59 -2.98
N SER A 145 5.52 -12.79 -2.30
CA SER A 145 5.87 -12.06 -1.10
C SER A 145 5.99 -10.56 -1.32
N VAL A 146 6.21 -10.08 -2.56
CA VAL A 146 6.30 -8.64 -2.89
C VAL A 146 4.92 -8.00 -3.05
N PHE A 147 3.95 -8.74 -3.60
CA PHE A 147 2.58 -8.27 -3.82
C PHE A 147 1.57 -9.36 -3.41
N PRO A 148 1.42 -9.65 -2.11
CA PRO A 148 0.62 -10.78 -1.64
C PRO A 148 -0.86 -10.67 -2.04
N ASP A 149 -1.37 -9.45 -2.21
CA ASP A 149 -2.77 -9.15 -2.55
C ASP A 149 -3.07 -9.15 -4.06
N ILE A 150 -2.08 -9.44 -4.93
CA ILE A 150 -2.31 -9.60 -6.38
C ILE A 150 -2.26 -11.08 -6.73
N GLU A 151 -3.37 -11.65 -7.18
CA GLU A 151 -3.40 -13.03 -7.66
C GLU A 151 -2.58 -13.17 -8.97
N HIS A 152 -1.91 -14.32 -9.16
CA HIS A 152 -1.12 -14.58 -10.38
C HIS A 152 -1.91 -14.39 -11.69
N GLY A 153 -3.22 -14.69 -11.69
CA GLY A 153 -4.09 -14.50 -12.86
C GLY A 153 -4.36 -13.03 -13.23
N ASN A 154 -4.02 -12.10 -12.33
CA ASN A 154 -4.21 -10.65 -12.52
C ASN A 154 -2.93 -9.94 -12.98
N LEU A 155 -1.89 -10.72 -13.32
CA LEU A 155 -0.66 -10.21 -13.94
C LEU A 155 -0.83 -10.18 -15.46
N ILE A 156 -0.78 -9.00 -16.04
CA ILE A 156 -0.90 -8.77 -17.48
C ILE A 156 0.45 -8.30 -18.03
N TYR A 157 0.90 -8.96 -19.09
CA TYR A 157 2.18 -8.66 -19.72
C TYR A 157 2.00 -8.05 -21.11
N PHE A 158 2.71 -6.96 -21.38
CA PHE A 158 2.69 -6.23 -22.64
C PHE A 158 3.97 -6.49 -23.42
N LYS A 159 3.89 -6.53 -24.75
CA LYS A 159 5.09 -6.73 -25.59
C LYS A 159 5.87 -5.44 -25.76
N THR A 160 5.19 -4.30 -25.69
CA THR A 160 5.80 -2.99 -25.90
C THR A 160 5.26 -1.93 -24.93
N PRO A 161 6.06 -0.91 -24.59
CA PRO A 161 5.60 0.26 -23.86
C PRO A 161 4.39 0.95 -24.50
N GLN A 162 4.29 0.91 -25.84
CA GLN A 162 3.18 1.51 -26.57
C GLN A 162 1.86 0.76 -26.32
N GLU A 163 1.88 -0.57 -26.31
CA GLU A 163 0.69 -1.39 -26.01
C GLU A 163 0.18 -1.11 -24.58
N GLU A 164 1.11 -1.00 -23.63
CA GLU A 164 0.80 -0.66 -22.25
C GLU A 164 0.18 0.75 -22.14
N LEU A 165 0.79 1.76 -22.78
CA LEU A 165 0.27 3.11 -22.82
C LEU A 165 -1.13 3.19 -23.47
N ASP A 166 -1.34 2.46 -24.56
CA ASP A 166 -2.63 2.44 -25.25
C ASP A 166 -3.72 1.84 -24.37
N LEU A 167 -3.42 0.76 -23.63
CA LEU A 167 -4.37 0.21 -22.66
C LEU A 167 -4.66 1.22 -21.55
N MET A 168 -3.64 1.86 -20.97
CA MET A 168 -3.84 2.88 -19.93
C MET A 168 -4.80 4.00 -20.41
N LYS A 169 -4.65 4.47 -21.65
CA LYS A 169 -5.57 5.47 -22.23
C LYS A 169 -7.00 4.95 -22.39
N LYS A 170 -7.17 3.69 -22.81
CA LYS A 170 -8.49 3.05 -22.91
C LYS A 170 -9.14 2.94 -21.53
N MET A 171 -8.37 2.54 -20.52
CA MET A 171 -8.82 2.45 -19.13
C MET A 171 -9.25 3.81 -18.58
N ILE A 172 -8.43 4.85 -18.78
CA ILE A 172 -8.76 6.22 -18.35
C ILE A 172 -10.05 6.69 -19.03
N SER A 173 -10.22 6.43 -20.34
CA SER A 173 -11.47 6.72 -21.06
C SER A 173 -12.68 5.97 -20.49
N ALA A 174 -12.47 4.76 -19.97
CA ALA A 174 -13.47 3.95 -19.28
C ALA A 174 -13.62 4.27 -17.79
N ARG A 175 -13.01 5.38 -17.31
CA ARG A 175 -13.00 5.83 -15.89
C ARG A 175 -12.31 4.85 -14.94
N ILE A 176 -11.43 4.00 -15.45
CA ILE A 176 -10.52 3.19 -14.63
C ILE A 176 -9.19 3.91 -14.58
N ILE A 177 -8.78 4.32 -13.37
CA ILE A 177 -7.66 5.23 -13.17
C ILE A 177 -6.42 4.43 -12.75
N PRO A 178 -5.41 4.28 -13.63
CA PRO A 178 -4.22 3.52 -13.31
C PRO A 178 -3.25 4.31 -12.42
N THR A 179 -2.39 3.58 -11.70
CA THR A 179 -1.23 4.10 -10.97
C THR A 179 0.03 3.51 -11.59
N ILE A 180 1.02 4.35 -11.89
CA ILE A 180 2.30 3.97 -12.53
C ILE A 180 3.47 4.14 -11.58
N VAL A 181 4.55 3.41 -11.83
CA VAL A 181 5.88 3.76 -11.32
C VAL A 181 6.56 4.67 -12.35
N TYR A 182 6.83 5.92 -11.98
CA TYR A 182 7.46 6.92 -12.82
C TYR A 182 8.57 7.64 -12.06
N ASP A 183 9.78 7.65 -12.62
CA ASP A 183 10.94 8.34 -12.04
C ASP A 183 11.23 7.87 -10.61
N GLY A 184 11.18 6.55 -10.42
CA GLY A 184 11.25 5.90 -9.11
C GLY A 184 9.97 5.99 -8.29
N ASP A 185 9.11 7.01 -8.44
CA ASP A 185 7.92 7.27 -7.62
C ASP A 185 6.62 6.66 -8.16
N PHE A 186 5.69 6.33 -7.26
CA PHE A 186 4.34 5.96 -7.65
C PHE A 186 3.50 7.21 -7.93
N SER A 187 2.76 7.19 -9.04
CA SER A 187 1.93 8.30 -9.49
C SER A 187 0.59 7.81 -10.06
N THR A 188 -0.51 8.47 -9.73
CA THR A 188 -1.82 8.14 -10.31
C THR A 188 -2.04 8.91 -11.61
N ILE A 189 -2.40 8.25 -12.70
CA ILE A 189 -2.69 8.92 -13.98
C ILE A 189 -4.15 9.35 -14.00
N VAL A 190 -4.38 10.64 -13.83
CA VAL A 190 -5.73 11.21 -13.70
C VAL A 190 -6.27 11.75 -15.03
N GLY A 191 -5.49 11.67 -16.10
CA GLY A 191 -5.90 12.18 -17.40
C GLY A 191 -4.85 12.06 -18.49
N TYR A 192 -5.25 12.35 -19.71
CA TYR A 192 -4.35 12.43 -20.86
C TYR A 192 -4.91 13.35 -21.95
N ASN A 193 -4.02 13.80 -22.82
CA ASN A 193 -4.35 14.48 -24.07
C ASN A 193 -3.41 13.98 -25.18
N LYS A 194 -3.36 14.68 -26.32
CA LYS A 194 -2.48 14.32 -27.45
C LYS A 194 -0.98 14.45 -27.17
N ASP A 195 -0.59 15.24 -26.16
CA ASP A 195 0.80 15.61 -25.89
C ASP A 195 1.38 14.84 -24.68
N GLY A 196 0.52 14.34 -23.79
CA GLY A 196 0.99 13.69 -22.57
C GLY A 196 -0.10 13.24 -21.59
N LEU A 197 0.33 13.02 -20.35
CA LEU A 197 -0.48 12.54 -19.23
C LEU A 197 -0.54 13.58 -18.10
N TRP A 198 -1.68 13.62 -17.41
CA TRP A 198 -1.81 14.28 -16.12
C TRP A 198 -1.57 13.24 -15.02
N ILE A 199 -0.61 13.49 -14.16
CA ILE A 199 -0.24 12.57 -13.08
C ILE A 199 -0.27 13.25 -11.71
N VAL A 200 -0.74 12.52 -10.71
CA VAL A 200 -0.60 12.88 -9.31
C VAL A 200 0.69 12.26 -8.81
N LYS A 201 1.79 13.01 -8.89
CA LYS A 201 3.11 12.64 -8.36
C LYS A 201 3.33 13.33 -7.03
N SER A 202 3.74 12.58 -6.01
CA SER A 202 4.11 13.15 -4.70
C SER A 202 5.29 14.11 -4.86
N ASP A 203 5.00 15.41 -4.89
CA ASP A 203 5.97 16.47 -5.14
C ASP A 203 6.24 17.26 -3.86
N PRO A 204 7.41 17.07 -3.23
CA PRO A 204 7.79 17.80 -2.02
C PRO A 204 7.73 19.32 -2.18
N SER A 205 7.96 19.85 -3.39
CA SER A 205 7.99 21.30 -3.62
C SER A 205 6.63 21.98 -3.39
N GLN A 206 5.53 21.23 -3.49
CA GLN A 206 4.18 21.74 -3.25
C GLN A 206 3.78 21.69 -1.76
N THR A 207 4.41 20.82 -0.96
CA THR A 207 3.94 20.53 0.39
C THR A 207 4.95 20.81 1.49
N ASP A 208 6.24 20.69 1.23
CA ASP A 208 7.32 20.75 2.23
C ASP A 208 7.80 22.21 2.38
N ILE A 209 6.92 23.04 2.94
CA ILE A 209 7.18 24.46 3.28
C ILE A 209 7.50 24.63 4.78
N GLU A 210 8.07 25.79 5.13
CA GLU A 210 8.39 26.13 6.52
C GLU A 210 7.18 25.98 7.45
N GLY A 211 7.40 25.39 8.64
CA GLY A 211 6.35 25.15 9.64
C GLY A 211 5.53 23.88 9.44
N ARG A 212 5.75 23.11 8.36
CA ARG A 212 5.12 21.79 8.17
C ARG A 212 6.08 20.66 8.52
N SER A 213 5.55 19.64 9.20
CA SER A 213 6.29 18.45 9.61
C SER A 213 5.44 17.19 9.47
N PHE A 214 6.00 16.04 9.85
CA PHE A 214 5.30 14.75 9.90
C PHE A 214 4.01 14.81 10.71
N LEU A 215 3.95 15.69 11.71
CA LEU A 215 2.78 15.87 12.57
C LEU A 215 1.64 16.65 11.87
N THR A 216 1.93 17.36 10.77
CA THR A 216 0.95 18.18 10.03
C THR A 216 -0.05 17.32 9.27
N TYR A 217 -1.32 17.71 9.28
CA TYR A 217 -2.38 17.07 8.50
C TYR A 217 -2.00 16.89 7.03
N PRO A 218 -2.51 15.84 6.35
CA PRO A 218 -2.23 15.61 4.94
C PRO A 218 -2.59 16.86 4.11
N VAL A 219 -1.67 17.27 3.23
CA VAL A 219 -1.81 18.46 2.40
C VAL A 219 -2.18 18.01 0.98
N PRO A 220 -3.25 18.56 0.39
CA PRO A 220 -3.59 18.27 -1.00
C PRO A 220 -2.56 18.88 -1.95
N PHE A 221 -2.29 18.21 -3.05
CA PHE A 221 -1.46 18.73 -4.15
C PHE A 221 -2.08 18.41 -5.51
N GLU A 222 -1.77 19.25 -6.50
CA GLU A 222 -2.39 19.20 -7.81
C GLU A 222 -1.68 18.23 -8.76
N PRO A 223 -2.40 17.64 -9.72
CA PRO A 223 -1.79 16.88 -10.80
C PRO A 223 -0.83 17.73 -11.63
N THR A 224 0.33 17.18 -11.94
CA THR A 224 1.31 17.75 -12.87
C THR A 224 1.16 17.11 -14.25
N PHE A 225 1.62 17.80 -15.29
CA PHE A 225 1.60 17.30 -16.66
C PHE A 225 2.98 16.75 -17.03
N ILE A 226 3.02 15.56 -17.64
CA ILE A 226 4.22 14.98 -18.24
C ILE A 226 3.96 14.67 -19.71
N THR A 227 4.93 14.95 -20.56
CA THR A 227 4.84 14.65 -22.00
C THR A 227 5.07 13.15 -22.26
N TYR A 228 4.56 12.63 -23.39
CA TYR A 228 4.87 11.25 -23.78
C TYR A 228 6.37 11.04 -23.99
N LYS A 229 7.10 12.07 -24.43
CA LYS A 229 8.55 12.00 -24.58
C LYS A 229 9.23 11.75 -23.23
N GLU A 230 8.92 12.54 -22.22
CA GLU A 230 9.47 12.37 -20.86
C GLU A 230 9.05 11.04 -20.23
N LEU A 231 7.82 10.59 -20.52
CA LEU A 231 7.33 9.29 -20.09
C LEU A 231 8.18 8.15 -20.66
N PHE A 232 8.40 8.13 -21.97
CA PHE A 232 9.19 7.09 -22.64
C PHE A 232 10.69 7.16 -22.32
N GLU A 233 11.25 8.34 -22.06
CA GLU A 233 12.63 8.49 -21.61
C GLU A 233 12.89 7.83 -20.24
N LYS A 234 11.86 7.78 -19.39
CA LYS A 234 11.91 7.16 -18.04
C LYS A 234 11.17 5.82 -17.97
N TRP A 235 10.83 5.23 -19.11
CA TRP A 235 10.17 3.93 -19.17
C TRP A 235 11.21 2.84 -18.95
N GLU A 236 11.47 2.55 -17.69
CA GLU A 236 12.45 1.54 -17.29
C GLU A 236 11.97 0.12 -17.60
N VAL A 237 12.88 -0.86 -17.56
CA VAL A 237 12.55 -2.29 -17.75
C VAL A 237 11.55 -2.77 -16.69
N ASP A 238 11.58 -2.19 -15.49
CA ASP A 238 10.66 -2.49 -14.39
C ASP A 238 9.48 -1.51 -14.28
N TYR A 239 9.17 -0.78 -15.36
CA TYR A 239 7.98 0.04 -15.42
C TYR A 239 6.74 -0.83 -15.22
N GLN A 240 5.95 -0.47 -14.21
CA GLN A 240 4.77 -1.19 -13.77
C GLN A 240 3.63 -0.21 -13.62
N PHE A 241 2.43 -0.68 -13.97
CA PHE A 241 1.21 0.02 -13.62
C PHE A 241 0.21 -0.91 -12.95
N PHE A 242 -0.62 -0.31 -12.11
CA PHE A 242 -1.59 -0.98 -11.26
C PHE A 242 -2.95 -0.35 -11.48
N TRP A 243 -4.00 -1.15 -11.39
CA TRP A 243 -5.35 -0.64 -11.31
C TRP A 243 -6.21 -1.52 -10.40
N PHE A 244 -7.34 -0.97 -10.02
CA PHE A 244 -8.21 -1.55 -9.00
C PHE A 244 -9.65 -1.54 -9.52
N GLU A 245 -10.32 -2.69 -9.45
CA GLU A 245 -11.72 -2.83 -9.82
C GLU A 245 -12.53 -3.31 -8.62
N LYS A 246 -13.73 -2.75 -8.41
CA LYS A 246 -14.57 -3.12 -7.27
C LYS A 246 -15.28 -4.44 -7.58
N THR A 247 -14.94 -5.50 -6.83
CA THR A 247 -15.41 -6.86 -7.08
C THR A 247 -16.17 -7.46 -5.91
N LYS A 248 -15.99 -6.88 -4.73
CA LYS A 248 -16.55 -7.36 -3.47
C LYS A 248 -17.13 -6.19 -2.68
N PRO A 249 -18.08 -6.45 -1.76
CA PRO A 249 -18.39 -5.47 -0.73
C PRO A 249 -17.13 -5.16 0.09
N ARG A 250 -17.10 -3.95 0.64
CA ARG A 250 -16.07 -3.54 1.60
C ARG A 250 -16.11 -4.44 2.84
N GLU A 251 -14.92 -4.75 3.36
CA GLU A 251 -14.77 -5.46 4.61
C GLU A 251 -15.38 -4.62 5.76
N PRO A 252 -16.18 -5.23 6.66
CA PRO A 252 -16.73 -4.52 7.80
C PRO A 252 -15.64 -3.82 8.63
N VAL A 253 -15.91 -2.57 9.03
CA VAL A 253 -14.96 -1.75 9.80
C VAL A 253 -14.50 -2.45 11.07
N ASP A 254 -15.39 -3.19 11.73
CA ASP A 254 -15.08 -3.93 12.97
C ASP A 254 -14.03 -5.02 12.74
N ASN A 255 -14.06 -5.71 11.59
CA ASN A 255 -13.07 -6.72 11.26
C ASN A 255 -11.70 -6.08 11.00
N ILE A 256 -11.68 -4.96 10.26
CA ILE A 256 -10.45 -4.18 10.05
C ILE A 256 -9.90 -3.67 11.37
N TYR A 257 -10.78 -3.24 12.28
CA TYR A 257 -10.43 -2.77 13.62
C TYR A 257 -9.83 -3.89 14.47
N ILE A 258 -10.45 -5.07 14.51
CA ILE A 258 -9.95 -6.23 15.26
C ILE A 258 -8.52 -6.59 14.83
N VAL A 259 -8.25 -6.61 13.52
CA VAL A 259 -6.91 -6.94 13.03
C VAL A 259 -5.89 -5.85 13.38
N ASN A 260 -6.23 -4.57 13.18
CA ASN A 260 -5.33 -3.47 13.59
C ASN A 260 -5.09 -3.44 15.10
N LYS A 261 -6.10 -3.80 15.91
CA LYS A 261 -5.96 -3.96 17.37
C LYS A 261 -4.98 -5.07 17.73
N ALA A 262 -5.10 -6.25 17.10
CA ALA A 262 -4.16 -7.35 17.30
C ALA A 262 -2.72 -6.92 16.94
N ASN A 263 -2.54 -6.27 15.79
CA ASN A 263 -1.25 -5.73 15.37
C ASN A 263 -0.69 -4.69 16.36
N ALA A 264 -1.54 -3.81 16.89
CA ALA A 264 -1.14 -2.85 17.92
C ALA A 264 -0.73 -3.54 19.23
N GLN A 265 -1.38 -4.65 19.59
CA GLN A 265 -1.03 -5.45 20.77
C GLN A 265 0.30 -6.20 20.62
N GLU A 266 0.62 -6.64 19.41
CA GLU A 266 1.89 -7.33 19.09
C GLU A 266 3.05 -6.35 18.85
N ALA A 267 2.76 -5.07 18.59
CA ALA A 267 3.73 -4.05 18.16
C ALA A 267 5.00 -3.98 19.03
N ALA A 268 4.89 -4.04 20.35
CA ALA A 268 6.04 -3.96 21.24
C ALA A 268 6.96 -5.19 21.16
N GLN A 269 6.37 -6.38 20.99
CA GLN A 269 7.13 -7.63 20.79
C GLN A 269 7.76 -7.66 19.38
N ASN A 270 7.01 -7.19 18.39
CA ASN A 270 7.44 -7.02 17.01
C ASN A 270 8.64 -6.08 16.90
N MET A 271 8.60 -4.92 17.58
CA MET A 271 9.75 -4.01 17.70
C MET A 271 10.96 -4.68 18.35
N LYS A 272 10.77 -5.49 19.39
CA LYS A 272 11.86 -6.21 20.04
C LYS A 272 12.56 -7.17 19.08
N LEU A 273 11.79 -7.93 18.27
CA LEU A 273 12.34 -8.81 17.25
C LEU A 273 13.19 -8.05 16.23
N VAL A 274 12.70 -6.88 15.79
CA VAL A 274 13.43 -6.01 14.87
C VAL A 274 14.72 -5.50 15.49
N ILE A 275 14.67 -4.97 16.72
CA ILE A 275 15.84 -4.51 17.47
C ILE A 275 16.89 -5.62 17.61
N ASP A 276 16.46 -6.83 17.97
CA ASP A 276 17.35 -7.97 18.19
C ASP A 276 18.04 -8.44 16.91
N TYR A 277 17.34 -8.43 15.77
CA TYR A 277 17.94 -8.75 14.48
C TYR A 277 18.91 -7.65 14.03
N LEU A 278 18.56 -6.37 14.19
CA LEU A 278 19.47 -5.27 13.84
C LEU A 278 20.76 -5.32 14.68
N LYS A 279 20.65 -5.61 15.98
CA LYS A 279 21.81 -5.80 16.87
C LYS A 279 22.72 -6.96 16.45
N LYS A 280 22.19 -7.97 15.76
CA LYS A 280 22.96 -9.12 15.23
C LYS A 280 23.64 -8.82 13.89
N GLY A 281 23.56 -7.59 13.39
CA GLY A 281 24.18 -7.16 12.15
C GLY A 281 23.32 -7.36 10.92
N GLY A 282 22.02 -7.60 11.09
CA GLY A 282 21.09 -7.70 9.98
C GLY A 282 20.80 -6.35 9.31
N ASN A 283 20.26 -6.42 8.10
CA ASN A 283 20.02 -5.27 7.23
C ASN A 283 18.62 -4.71 7.42
N LEU A 284 18.47 -3.39 7.36
CA LEU A 284 17.17 -2.72 7.48
C LEU A 284 16.17 -3.17 6.41
N VAL A 285 16.67 -3.62 5.26
CA VAL A 285 15.90 -3.98 4.06
C VAL A 285 15.14 -5.31 4.17
N ASP A 286 15.54 -6.16 5.12
CA ASP A 286 15.03 -7.53 5.24
C ASP A 286 13.72 -7.64 6.05
N PHE A 287 13.20 -6.51 6.55
CA PHE A 287 11.98 -6.46 7.37
C PHE A 287 10.82 -5.79 6.64
N THR A 288 10.17 -6.50 5.74
CA THR A 288 9.10 -5.87 4.95
C THR A 288 7.77 -6.62 4.94
N TYR A 289 7.67 -7.85 5.46
CA TYR A 289 6.41 -8.62 5.38
C TYR A 289 5.98 -9.39 6.62
N ALA A 290 6.87 -9.73 7.54
CA ALA A 290 6.55 -10.69 8.61
C ALA A 290 6.03 -10.03 9.90
N ILE A 291 6.14 -8.71 10.04
CA ILE A 291 6.02 -8.03 11.32
C ILE A 291 5.27 -6.69 11.14
N ASP A 292 4.03 -6.63 11.64
CA ASP A 292 3.20 -5.43 11.60
C ASP A 292 3.39 -4.55 12.86
N ILE A 293 3.65 -3.26 12.66
CA ILE A 293 3.83 -2.26 13.73
C ILE A 293 3.13 -0.96 13.32
N PRO A 294 1.89 -0.69 13.73
CA PRO A 294 1.11 0.43 13.22
C PRO A 294 1.77 1.82 13.32
N SER A 295 1.64 2.65 12.28
CA SER A 295 2.04 4.06 12.28
C SER A 295 1.36 4.87 13.40
N SER A 296 2.14 5.42 14.33
CA SER A 296 1.60 6.22 15.45
C SER A 296 0.87 7.49 14.99
N ILE A 297 1.37 8.21 13.97
CA ILE A 297 0.68 9.43 13.51
C ILE A 297 -0.68 9.10 12.87
N THR A 298 -0.75 8.00 12.13
CA THR A 298 -1.99 7.54 11.49
C THR A 298 -3.00 7.18 12.57
N LEU A 299 -2.58 6.45 13.59
CA LEU A 299 -3.44 6.07 14.71
C LEU A 299 -3.86 7.27 15.55
N TYR A 300 -2.98 8.23 15.81
CA TYR A 300 -3.34 9.50 16.45
C TYR A 300 -4.49 10.20 15.70
N ARG A 301 -4.36 10.39 14.38
CA ARG A 301 -5.39 11.07 13.57
C ARG A 301 -6.68 10.27 13.50
N TYR A 302 -6.58 8.96 13.30
CA TYR A 302 -7.71 8.06 13.27
C TYR A 302 -8.51 8.10 14.59
N PHE A 303 -7.85 7.94 15.74
CA PHE A 303 -8.51 7.96 17.04
C PHE A 303 -9.02 9.35 17.45
N THR A 304 -8.31 10.41 17.06
CA THR A 304 -8.80 11.79 17.25
C THR A 304 -10.14 11.99 16.55
N LYS A 305 -10.26 11.57 15.28
CA LYS A 305 -11.51 11.66 14.51
C LYS A 305 -12.64 10.81 15.09
N ARG A 306 -12.31 9.69 15.75
CA ARG A 306 -13.27 8.82 16.43
C ARG A 306 -13.64 9.30 17.84
N GLY A 307 -13.08 10.42 18.30
CA GLY A 307 -13.33 10.97 19.62
C GLY A 307 -12.63 10.23 20.77
N ASN A 308 -11.72 9.29 20.47
CA ASN A 308 -10.93 8.60 21.49
C ASN A 308 -9.63 9.39 21.77
N ILE A 309 -9.81 10.55 22.41
CA ILE A 309 -8.74 11.53 22.62
C ILE A 309 -7.62 10.99 23.52
N ASP A 310 -7.96 10.21 24.54
CA ASP A 310 -6.97 9.67 25.48
C ASP A 310 -6.01 8.71 24.77
N LEU A 311 -6.53 7.77 23.98
CA LEU A 311 -5.72 6.87 23.17
C LEU A 311 -4.94 7.62 22.08
N ALA A 312 -5.58 8.60 21.43
CA ALA A 312 -4.94 9.41 20.41
C ALA A 312 -3.71 10.15 20.96
N ASN A 313 -3.82 10.76 22.15
CA ASN A 313 -2.74 11.51 22.76
C ASN A 313 -1.51 10.64 23.06
N GLN A 314 -1.70 9.37 23.43
CA GLN A 314 -0.56 8.46 23.62
C GLN A 314 0.19 8.20 22.30
N TYR A 315 -0.55 8.00 21.20
CA TYR A 315 0.05 7.87 19.89
C TYR A 315 0.74 9.16 19.41
N LEU A 316 0.21 10.33 19.78
CA LEU A 316 0.85 11.61 19.50
C LEU A 316 2.20 11.74 20.19
N GLU A 317 2.35 11.28 21.43
CA GLU A 317 3.63 11.31 22.14
C GLU A 317 4.70 10.47 21.44
N ILE A 318 4.32 9.28 20.94
CA ILE A 318 5.21 8.47 20.10
C ILE A 318 5.57 9.21 18.81
N ALA A 319 4.57 9.79 18.12
CA ALA A 319 4.80 10.51 16.87
C ALA A 319 5.76 11.70 17.04
N LYS A 320 5.68 12.44 18.16
CA LYS A 320 6.62 13.52 18.50
C LYS A 320 8.05 13.03 18.69
N ILE A 321 8.24 11.88 19.35
CA ILE A 321 9.57 11.27 19.51
C ILE A 321 10.15 10.90 18.15
N LEU A 322 9.34 10.29 17.29
CA LEU A 322 9.76 9.90 15.93
C LEU A 322 10.08 11.12 15.07
N ASP A 323 9.27 12.18 15.11
CA ASP A 323 9.49 13.41 14.34
C ASP A 323 10.78 14.11 14.78
N SER A 324 11.02 14.23 16.09
CA SER A 324 12.24 14.82 16.64
C SER A 324 13.50 14.02 16.27
N GLN A 325 13.44 12.69 16.32
CA GLN A 325 14.55 11.84 15.88
C GLN A 325 14.80 11.97 14.38
N ARG A 326 13.75 12.08 13.55
CA ARG A 326 13.87 12.31 12.11
C ARG A 326 14.50 13.66 11.78
N GLU A 327 14.15 14.71 12.53
CA GLU A 327 14.72 16.05 12.35
C GLU A 327 16.21 16.10 12.69
N SER A 328 16.66 15.34 13.69
CA SER A 328 18.06 15.29 14.11
C SER A 328 19.01 14.80 13.01
N LEU A 329 18.51 14.08 12.00
CA LEU A 329 19.28 13.60 10.83
C LEU A 329 19.71 14.72 9.86
N GLY A 330 19.07 15.89 9.90
CA GLY A 330 19.37 17.01 8.99
C GLY A 330 19.06 16.72 7.50
N PRO A 331 19.29 17.68 6.59
CA PRO A 331 18.85 17.63 5.19
C PRO A 331 19.57 16.61 4.30
N ARG A 332 20.79 16.21 4.64
CA ARG A 332 21.61 15.26 3.88
C ARG A 332 22.51 14.45 4.83
N PRO A 333 21.96 13.47 5.56
CA PRO A 333 22.81 12.66 6.43
C PRO A 333 23.80 11.88 5.57
N VAL A 334 25.09 11.98 5.90
CA VAL A 334 26.10 11.06 5.38
C VAL A 334 25.91 9.75 6.14
N ALA A 335 24.94 8.96 5.71
CA ALA A 335 24.53 7.75 6.38
C ALA A 335 25.34 6.56 5.87
N THR A 336 26.14 5.95 6.75
CA THR A 336 26.61 4.59 6.55
C THR A 336 25.53 3.63 7.02
N GLU A 337 25.49 2.43 6.45
CA GLU A 337 24.56 1.37 6.89
C GLU A 337 24.61 1.15 8.42
N GLN A 338 25.81 1.24 9.01
CA GLN A 338 26.00 1.10 10.46
C GLN A 338 25.41 2.29 11.26
N ASN A 339 25.51 3.53 10.75
CA ASN A 339 24.92 4.69 11.39
C ASN A 339 23.39 4.64 11.35
N ASP A 340 22.83 4.24 10.20
CA ASP A 340 21.39 4.02 10.07
C ASP A 340 20.93 2.94 11.05
N ARG A 341 21.59 1.78 11.04
CA ARG A 341 21.27 0.68 11.97
C ARG A 341 21.27 1.14 13.43
N ASN A 342 22.29 1.89 13.86
CA ASN A 342 22.36 2.42 15.23
C ASN A 342 21.20 3.39 15.53
N PHE A 343 20.90 4.30 14.61
CA PHE A 343 19.79 5.25 14.72
C PHE A 343 18.44 4.55 14.85
N TYR A 344 18.19 3.51 14.04
CA TYR A 344 16.97 2.71 14.12
C TYR A 344 16.89 1.95 15.45
N ILE A 345 17.97 1.30 15.89
CA ILE A 345 17.99 0.61 17.19
C ILE A 345 17.66 1.58 18.33
N GLU A 346 18.28 2.76 18.35
CA GLU A 346 18.03 3.77 19.38
C GLU A 346 16.56 4.22 19.37
N THR A 347 16.05 4.58 18.19
CA THR A 347 14.69 5.11 18.06
C THR A 347 13.65 4.06 18.42
N LEU A 348 13.78 2.83 17.91
CA LEU A 348 12.90 1.71 18.24
C LEU A 348 12.92 1.39 19.73
N THR A 349 14.11 1.35 20.34
CA THR A 349 14.26 1.10 21.79
C THR A 349 13.54 2.17 22.61
N LYS A 350 13.57 3.43 22.16
CA LYS A 350 12.91 4.56 22.85
C LYS A 350 11.39 4.47 22.81
N VAL A 351 10.80 4.06 21.68
CA VAL A 351 9.33 4.02 21.52
C VAL A 351 8.70 2.68 21.90
N GLN A 352 9.46 1.59 21.91
CA GLN A 352 8.99 0.25 22.26
C GLN A 352 8.14 0.20 23.55
N PRO A 353 8.58 0.73 24.71
CA PRO A 353 7.78 0.65 25.93
C PRO A 353 6.43 1.36 25.81
N LEU A 354 6.38 2.50 25.09
CA LEU A 354 5.15 3.26 24.87
C LEU A 354 4.13 2.46 24.05
N TYR A 355 4.57 1.72 23.01
CA TYR A 355 3.68 0.81 22.30
C TYR A 355 3.13 -0.30 23.21
N GLY A 356 3.93 -0.80 24.16
CA GLY A 356 3.51 -1.80 25.13
C GLY A 356 2.42 -1.29 26.09
N GLU A 357 2.53 -0.04 26.53
CA GLU A 357 1.51 0.61 27.35
C GLU A 357 0.21 0.80 26.56
N ILE A 358 0.31 1.38 25.36
CA ILE A 358 -0.84 1.71 24.52
C ILE A 358 -1.62 0.47 24.06
N ALA A 359 -0.94 -0.65 23.81
CA ALA A 359 -1.55 -1.93 23.45
C ALA A 359 -2.71 -2.34 24.38
N THR A 360 -2.63 -1.97 25.65
CA THR A 360 -3.64 -2.31 26.68
C THR A 360 -4.83 -1.35 26.71
N MET A 361 -4.74 -0.22 26.01
CA MET A 361 -5.73 0.87 26.04
C MET A 361 -6.76 0.77 24.91
N TRP A 362 -6.60 -0.15 23.97
CA TRP A 362 -7.54 -0.32 22.87
C TRP A 362 -8.86 -0.95 23.37
N PRO A 363 -10.01 -0.27 23.21
CA PRO A 363 -11.31 -0.75 23.68
C PRO A 363 -11.75 -2.06 23.02
#